data_AF-A0A850MQ41-F1
#
_entry.id   AF-A0A850MQ41-F1
#
_cell.length_a   1.000
_cell.length_b   1.000
_cell.length_c   1.000
_cell.angle_alpha   90.00
_cell.angle_beta   90.00
_cell.angle_gamma   90.00
#
_symmetry.space_group_name_H-M   'P 1'
#
loop_
_entity.id
_entity.type
_entity.pdbx_description
1 polymer ?
#
loop_
_entity_poly.entity_id
_entity_poly.type
_entity_poly.pdbx_seq_one_letter_code
_entity_poly.pdbx_strand_id
1 'polypeptide(L)'
;MLNKTNYLCSNSIKIIPIISIITYGRFQIPRKKGQKLYDILATQIAGEEFKFPVVANVTMFGAIVAIIKLISRESAKKTVESSVPKKALEINLKALARGFQSLMSS
;
A
#
# COMPACT_ATOMS: atom_id res chain seq x y z
N MET A 1 -3.53 27.03 31.22
CA MET A 1 -3.17 26.86 29.79
C MET A 1 -2.85 25.39 29.56
N LEU A 2 -3.77 24.64 28.95
CA LEU A 2 -3.57 23.20 28.67
C LEU A 2 -2.81 23.04 27.36
N ASN A 3 -1.56 22.61 27.45
CA ASN A 3 -0.66 22.37 26.32
C ASN A 3 -0.94 20.96 25.76
N LYS A 4 -1.67 20.87 24.64
CA LYS A 4 -2.06 19.60 24.03
C LYS A 4 -0.91 19.01 23.19
N THR A 5 -0.30 17.97 23.76
CA THR A 5 -0.01 16.65 23.15
C THR A 5 1.07 16.62 22.05
N ASN A 6 2.29 16.10 22.25
CA ASN A 6 2.66 14.85 22.92
C ASN A 6 1.70 13.70 22.59
N TYR A 7 1.64 13.32 21.31
CA TYR A 7 1.20 12.00 20.90
C TYR A 7 2.29 11.31 20.06
N LEU A 8 2.94 10.31 20.69
CA LEU A 8 3.25 8.97 20.16
C LEU A 8 4.30 8.89 19.03
N CYS A 9 5.20 7.92 18.91
CA CYS A 9 5.78 6.85 19.72
C CYS A 9 6.83 6.21 18.78
N SER A 10 7.86 5.56 19.33
CA SER A 10 9.13 5.14 18.71
C SER A 10 9.11 4.07 17.60
N ASN A 11 8.18 4.08 16.64
CA ASN A 11 8.19 3.14 15.50
C ASN A 11 7.87 3.86 14.18
N SER A 12 8.90 4.40 13.54
CA SER A 12 8.77 5.03 12.22
C SER A 12 8.45 3.97 11.16
N ILE A 13 7.18 3.85 10.76
CA ILE A 13 6.79 3.10 9.56
C ILE A 13 7.34 3.88 8.36
N LYS A 14 8.41 3.38 7.73
CA LYS A 14 8.92 3.95 6.49
C LYS A 14 8.13 3.37 5.32
N ILE A 15 7.23 4.19 4.77
CA ILE A 15 6.52 3.89 3.52
C ILE A 15 7.35 4.50 2.39
N ILE A 16 8.03 3.67 1.60
CA ILE A 16 8.75 4.13 0.41
C ILE A 16 7.77 4.06 -0.77
N PRO A 17 7.41 5.19 -1.40
CA PRO A 17 6.53 5.17 -2.58
C PRO A 17 7.24 4.48 -3.76
N ILE A 18 6.55 3.53 -4.39
CA ILE A 18 7.06 2.63 -5.44
C ILE A 18 7.55 3.37 -6.70
N ILE A 19 7.15 4.64 -6.94
CA ILE A 19 7.59 5.38 -8.13
C ILE A 19 9.12 5.54 -8.18
N SER A 20 9.83 5.43 -7.04
CA SER A 20 11.30 5.48 -7.02
C SER A 20 12.01 4.11 -7.09
N ILE A 21 11.31 2.98 -7.06
CA ILE A 21 11.92 1.63 -6.97
C ILE A 21 11.98 0.93 -8.35
N ILE A 22 11.39 1.51 -9.39
CA ILE A 22 11.34 0.88 -10.73
C ILE A 22 12.72 0.86 -11.42
N THR A 23 13.73 1.55 -10.90
CA THR A 23 15.06 1.62 -11.52
C THR A 23 16.14 1.03 -10.61
N TYR A 24 16.46 -0.25 -10.90
CA TYR A 24 17.70 -0.99 -10.56
C TYR A 24 17.90 -1.49 -9.12
N GLY A 25 17.82 -2.81 -8.98
CA GLY A 25 18.47 -3.58 -7.91
C GLY A 25 17.55 -3.96 -6.75
N ARG A 26 17.64 -5.22 -6.30
CA ARG A 26 17.10 -5.65 -4.99
C ARG A 26 17.76 -4.80 -3.90
N PHE A 27 17.20 -3.64 -3.60
CA PHE A 27 17.63 -2.84 -2.46
C PHE A 27 17.20 -3.58 -1.20
N GLN A 28 18.14 -4.29 -0.56
CA GLN A 28 17.89 -4.91 0.74
C GLN A 28 17.73 -3.78 1.75
N ILE A 29 16.50 -3.54 2.20
CA ILE A 29 16.25 -2.57 3.27
C ILE A 29 16.82 -3.18 4.56
N PRO A 30 17.87 -2.60 5.17
CA PRO A 30 18.44 -3.17 6.38
C PRO A 30 17.40 -3.13 7.49
N ARG A 31 17.03 -4.31 8.02
CA ARG A 31 16.07 -4.44 9.12
C ARG A 31 16.70 -3.84 10.38
N LYS A 32 16.23 -2.68 10.82
CA LYS A 32 16.61 -2.11 12.12
C LYS A 32 15.79 -2.77 13.23
N LYS A 33 16.44 -3.01 14.37
CA LYS A 33 15.78 -3.56 15.56
C LYS A 33 14.60 -2.66 15.95
N GLY A 34 13.41 -3.25 16.10
CA GLY A 34 12.16 -2.54 16.40
C GLY A 34 11.28 -2.18 15.19
N GLN A 35 11.77 -2.31 13.95
CA GLN A 35 10.96 -2.01 12.77
C GLN A 35 10.16 -3.24 12.29
N LYS A 36 8.89 -3.04 11.98
CA LYS A 36 8.07 -4.00 11.23
C LYS A 36 8.22 -3.74 9.74
N LEU A 37 8.72 -4.74 9.02
CA LEU A 37 8.85 -4.71 7.56
C LEU A 37 7.73 -5.54 6.94
N TYR A 38 7.05 -5.00 5.93
CA TYR A 38 5.98 -5.67 5.21
C TYR A 38 6.35 -5.73 3.74
N ASP A 39 6.48 -6.94 3.21
CA ASP A 39 6.76 -7.16 1.80
C ASP A 39 5.43 -7.35 1.05
N ILE A 40 5.21 -6.54 0.00
CA ILE A 40 4.00 -6.59 -0.81
C ILE A 40 4.42 -6.81 -2.26
N LEU A 41 4.04 -7.95 -2.83
CA LEU A 41 4.34 -8.33 -4.21
C LEU A 41 3.40 -7.66 -5.22
N ALA A 42 3.21 -6.34 -5.12
CA ALA A 42 2.19 -5.60 -5.88
C ALA A 42 2.36 -5.73 -7.41
N THR A 43 3.60 -5.62 -7.90
CA THR A 43 3.90 -5.76 -9.34
C THR A 43 3.67 -7.17 -9.85
N GLN A 44 4.01 -8.18 -9.03
CA GLN A 44 3.76 -9.58 -9.37
C GLN A 44 2.25 -9.85 -9.43
N ILE A 45 1.49 -9.43 -8.42
CA ILE A 45 0.03 -9.54 -8.40
C ILE A 45 -0.58 -8.85 -9.64
N ALA A 46 -0.16 -7.62 -9.93
CA ALA A 46 -0.67 -6.87 -11.08
C ALA A 46 -0.35 -7.52 -12.42
N GLY A 47 0.87 -8.06 -12.59
CA GLY A 47 1.32 -8.69 -13.82
C GLY A 47 0.80 -10.12 -14.01
N GLU A 48 0.76 -10.91 -12.94
CA GLU A 48 0.42 -12.34 -12.99
C GLU A 48 -1.08 -12.58 -12.82
N GLU A 49 -1.72 -11.96 -11.82
CA GLU A 49 -3.15 -12.18 -11.52
C GLU A 49 -4.03 -11.29 -12.40
N PHE A 50 -3.69 -10.01 -12.53
CA PHE A 50 -4.53 -9.06 -13.27
C PHE A 50 -4.16 -8.96 -14.75
N LYS A 51 -2.92 -9.28 -15.16
CA LYS A 51 -2.37 -9.02 -16.51
C LYS A 51 -2.31 -7.54 -16.90
N PHE A 52 -2.42 -6.64 -15.91
CA PHE A 52 -2.34 -5.20 -16.11
C PHE A 52 -1.36 -4.60 -15.09
N PRO A 53 -0.05 -4.48 -15.42
CA PRO A 53 0.96 -3.95 -14.49
C PRO A 53 0.62 -2.58 -13.91
N VAL A 54 -0.18 -1.78 -14.64
CA VAL A 54 -0.65 -0.45 -14.22
C VAL A 54 -1.46 -0.47 -12.93
N VAL A 55 -2.07 -1.59 -12.52
CA VAL A 55 -2.87 -1.65 -11.27
C VAL A 55 -2.03 -1.92 -10.01
N ALA A 56 -0.70 -2.08 -10.15
CA ALA A 56 0.21 -2.33 -9.04
C ALA A 56 0.15 -1.22 -7.96
N ASN A 57 -0.02 0.03 -8.37
CA ASN A 57 -0.15 1.17 -7.46
C ASN A 57 -1.39 1.05 -6.56
N VAL A 58 -2.53 0.64 -7.12
CA VAL A 58 -3.79 0.48 -6.37
C VAL A 58 -3.76 -0.77 -5.50
N THR A 59 -3.13 -1.86 -5.96
CA THR A 59 -2.85 -3.03 -5.11
C THR A 59 -1.99 -2.65 -3.90
N MET A 60 -0.92 -1.87 -4.10
CA MET A 60 -0.09 -1.37 -3.01
C MET A 60 -0.88 -0.48 -2.05
N PHE A 61 -1.71 0.43 -2.58
CA PHE A 61 -2.56 1.29 -1.76
C PHE A 61 -3.50 0.48 -0.86
N GLY A 62 -4.14 -0.56 -1.39
CA GLY A 62 -4.96 -1.47 -0.59
C GLY A 62 -4.18 -2.12 0.55
N ALA A 63 -2.96 -2.59 0.27
CA ALA A 63 -2.11 -3.18 1.29
C ALA A 63 -1.73 -2.18 2.40
N ILE A 64 -1.38 -0.94 2.04
CA ILE A 64 -1.08 0.14 3.00
C ILE A 64 -2.27 0.41 3.92
N VAL A 65 -3.48 0.51 3.35
CA VAL A 65 -4.71 0.73 4.12
C VAL A 65 -4.95 -0.41 5.12
N ALA A 66 -4.68 -1.66 4.73
CA ALA A 66 -4.83 -2.82 5.61
C ALA A 66 -3.79 -2.86 6.74
N ILE A 67 -2.55 -2.42 6.48
CA ILE A 67 -1.46 -2.36 7.48
C ILE A 67 -1.71 -1.24 8.48
N ILE A 68 -1.91 -0.02 7.97
CA ILE A 68 -1.87 1.20 8.80
C ILE A 68 -3.22 1.45 9.45
N LYS A 69 -4.32 1.03 8.81
CA LYS A 69 -5.69 1.21 9.32
C LYS A 69 -6.07 2.66 9.65
N LEU A 70 -5.40 3.64 9.02
CA LEU A 70 -5.66 5.06 9.21
C LEU A 70 -6.98 5.51 8.57
N ILE A 71 -7.37 4.86 7.47
CA ILE A 71 -8.64 5.12 6.78
C ILE A 71 -9.44 3.83 6.65
N SER A 72 -10.76 3.97 6.53
CA SER A 72 -11.64 2.83 6.28
C SER A 72 -11.46 2.27 4.87
N ARG A 73 -11.79 0.99 4.68
CA ARG A 73 -11.81 0.37 3.33
C ARG A 73 -12.79 1.07 2.40
N GLU A 74 -13.90 1.59 2.94
CA GLU A 74 -14.90 2.36 2.20
C GLU A 74 -14.33 3.69 1.71
N SER A 75 -13.60 4.41 2.57
CA SER A 75 -12.89 5.64 2.20
C SER A 75 -11.87 5.37 1.10
N ALA A 76 -11.09 4.30 1.22
CA ALA A 76 -10.14 3.89 0.20
C ALA A 76 -10.81 3.56 -1.14
N LYS A 77 -11.97 2.89 -1.11
CA LYS A 77 -12.78 2.59 -2.30
C LYS A 77 -13.22 3.89 -3.00
N LYS A 78 -13.78 4.83 -2.24
CA LYS A 78 -14.20 6.15 -2.76
C LYS A 78 -13.04 6.92 -3.38
N THR A 79 -11.85 6.88 -2.76
CA THR A 79 -10.65 7.50 -3.33
C THR A 79 -10.28 6.89 -4.67
N VAL A 80 -10.37 5.57 -4.84
CA VAL A 80 -10.13 4.94 -6.15
C VAL A 80 -11.21 5.36 -7.15
N GLU A 81 -12.49 5.31 -6.76
CA GLU A 81 -13.62 5.73 -7.60
C GLU A 81 -13.49 7.17 -8.13
N SER A 82 -12.96 8.10 -7.32
CA SER A 82 -12.77 9.49 -7.72
C SER A 82 -11.50 9.74 -8.54
N SER A 83 -10.51 8.84 -8.47
CA SER A 83 -9.15 9.11 -9.00
C SER A 83 -8.82 8.33 -10.27
N VAL A 84 -9.63 7.33 -10.65
CA VAL A 84 -9.38 6.49 -11.84
C VAL A 84 -10.43 6.71 -12.94
N PRO A 85 -10.07 6.59 -14.22
CA PRO A 85 -11.03 6.66 -15.31
C PRO A 85 -12.09 5.56 -15.20
N LYS A 86 -13.35 5.85 -15.56
CA LYS A 86 -14.48 4.90 -15.51
C LYS A 86 -14.17 3.55 -16.18
N LYS A 87 -13.50 3.57 -17.34
CA LYS A 87 -13.06 2.38 -18.08
C LYS A 87 -12.17 1.44 -17.26
N ALA A 88 -11.36 2.00 -16.36
CA ALA A 88 -10.40 1.24 -15.55
C ALA A 88 -10.90 1.01 -14.12
N LEU A 89 -12.10 1.47 -13.77
CA LEU A 89 -12.58 1.45 -12.39
C LEU A 89 -12.72 0.04 -11.85
N GLU A 90 -13.34 -0.85 -12.62
CA GLU A 90 -13.61 -2.23 -12.19
C GLU A 90 -12.30 -2.96 -11.81
N ILE A 91 -11.29 -2.87 -12.67
CA ILE A 91 -10.03 -3.56 -12.43
C ILE A 91 -9.25 -2.95 -11.26
N ASN A 92 -9.28 -1.63 -11.11
CA ASN A 92 -8.63 -0.97 -9.97
C ASN A 92 -9.33 -1.30 -8.65
N LEU A 93 -10.66 -1.43 -8.62
CA LEU A 93 -11.38 -1.87 -7.43
C LEU A 93 -11.05 -3.32 -7.04
N LYS A 94 -10.91 -4.23 -8.02
CA LYS A 94 -10.44 -5.60 -7.76
C LYS A 94 -9.00 -5.61 -7.24
N ALA A 95 -8.13 -4.79 -7.84
CA ALA A 95 -6.74 -4.62 -7.40
C ALA A 95 -6.65 -4.08 -5.97
N LEU A 96 -7.50 -3.12 -5.60
CA LEU A 96 -7.60 -2.58 -4.24
C LEU A 96 -8.01 -3.68 -3.24
N ALA A 97 -9.05 -4.44 -3.58
CA ALA A 97 -9.55 -5.53 -2.74
C ALA A 97 -8.47 -6.61 -2.53
N ARG A 98 -7.74 -6.96 -3.60
CA ARG A 98 -6.60 -7.88 -3.52
C ARG A 98 -5.47 -7.33 -2.66
N GLY A 99 -5.22 -6.02 -2.73
CA GLY A 99 -4.32 -5.30 -1.84
C GLY A 99 -4.66 -5.48 -0.37
N PHE A 100 -5.95 -5.39 0.02
CA PHE A 100 -6.39 -5.63 1.40
C PHE A 100 -6.08 -7.05 1.91
N GLN A 101 -5.97 -8.02 1.01
CA GLN A 101 -5.72 -9.43 1.30
C GLN A 101 -4.23 -9.82 1.15
N SER A 102 -3.40 -8.93 0.61
CA SER A 102 -2.01 -9.24 0.23
C SER A 102 -1.02 -9.31 1.40
N LEU A 103 -1.49 -9.12 2.63
CA LEU A 103 -0.66 -9.24 3.81
C LEU A 103 -0.33 -10.70 4.11
N MET A 104 0.86 -11.13 3.68
CA MET A 104 1.52 -12.27 4.30
C MET A 104 2.09 -11.81 5.63
N SER A 105 1.47 -12.27 6.73
CA SER A 105 2.05 -12.07 8.06
C SER A 105 3.21 -13.05 8.22
N SER A 106 4.41 -12.55 8.47
CA SER A 106 5.60 -13.32 8.86
C SER A 106 6.07 -12.88 10.23
#